data_AF-A0A7C2Q9C0-F1
#
_entry.id   AF-A0A7C2Q9C0-F1
#
_cell.length_a   1.000
_cell.length_b   1.000
_cell.length_c   1.000
_cell.angle_alpha   90.00
_cell.angle_beta   90.00
_cell.angle_gamma   90.00
#
_symmetry.space_group_name_H-M   'P 1'
#
loop_
_entity.id
_entity.type
_entity.pdbx_description
1 polymer ?
#
loop_
_entity_poly.entity_id
_entity_poly.type
_entity_poly.pdbx_seq_one_letter_code
_entity_poly.pdbx_strand_id
1 'polypeptide(L)'
;MSTSSLVELARAYIEQEQPRRREQAEARVLPVRKRLTAEGEFRLVHPGVIWEACQTWLDETRRFGRDIVDHVLRHPQALPLLRQPDDVERFRRFIAEWLARELDEYIMPNCLAFMKERGIQVEQEVRIVRHRAEMVIAQVTKELLAQIHLAARRVPVAPS
;
A
#
# COMPACT_ATOMS: atom_id res chain seq x y z
N MET A 1 -28.11 -3.72 15.89
CA MET A 1 -26.76 -4.33 15.86
C MET A 1 -26.32 -4.26 14.41
N SER A 2 -25.38 -3.38 14.06
CA SER A 2 -24.95 -3.23 12.67
C SER A 2 -24.21 -4.48 12.24
N THR A 3 -24.66 -5.09 11.15
CA THR A 3 -24.02 -6.22 10.49
C THR A 3 -22.68 -5.73 9.95
N SER A 4 -21.58 -5.99 10.68
CA SER A 4 -20.25 -5.53 10.25
C SER A 4 -19.86 -6.23 8.96
N SER A 5 -19.46 -5.50 7.92
CA SER A 5 -18.92 -6.06 6.67
C SER A 5 -17.40 -6.21 6.73
N LEU A 6 -16.82 -7.07 5.88
CA LEU A 6 -15.34 -7.19 5.76
C LEU A 6 -14.69 -5.85 5.42
N VAL A 7 -15.38 -5.01 4.65
CA VAL A 7 -14.93 -3.65 4.30
C VAL A 7 -14.94 -2.72 5.50
N GLU A 8 -15.94 -2.80 6.38
CA GLU A 8 -15.99 -1.97 7.58
C GLU A 8 -14.88 -2.33 8.56
N LEU A 9 -14.60 -3.63 8.73
CA LEU A 9 -13.44 -4.09 9.52
C LEU A 9 -12.13 -3.53 8.97
N ALA A 10 -11.96 -3.55 7.63
CA ALA A 10 -10.78 -2.99 6.98
C ALA A 10 -10.67 -1.48 7.20
N ARG A 11 -11.78 -0.74 7.02
CA ARG A 11 -11.83 0.72 7.20
C ARG A 11 -11.47 1.13 8.62
N ALA A 12 -12.07 0.48 9.62
CA ALA A 12 -11.79 0.77 11.03
C ALA A 12 -10.31 0.56 11.36
N TYR A 13 -9.73 -0.56 10.87
CA TYR A 13 -8.30 -0.83 11.06
C TYR A 13 -7.41 0.19 10.34
N ILE A 14 -7.77 0.59 9.13
CA ILE A 14 -7.03 1.61 8.38
C ILE A 14 -7.07 2.94 9.12
N GLU A 15 -8.24 3.41 9.53
CA GLU A 15 -8.42 4.68 10.24
C GLU A 15 -7.61 4.73 11.53
N GLN A 16 -7.58 3.62 12.27
CA GLN A 16 -6.80 3.49 13.50
C GLN A 16 -5.28 3.51 13.24
N GLU A 17 -4.80 2.75 12.26
CA GLU A 17 -3.37 2.48 12.11
C GLU A 17 -2.66 3.41 11.12
N GLN A 18 -3.38 3.99 10.17
CA GLN A 18 -2.78 4.77 9.09
C GLN A 18 -1.87 5.91 9.59
N PRO A 19 -2.24 6.74 10.59
CA PRO A 19 -1.35 7.80 11.07
C PRO A 19 0.02 7.27 11.52
N ARG A 20 0.01 6.20 12.34
CA ARG A 20 1.24 5.54 12.82
C ARG A 20 2.04 4.94 11.67
N ARG A 21 1.38 4.34 10.68
CA ARG A 21 2.03 3.74 9.49
C ARG A 21 2.70 4.80 8.62
N ARG A 22 2.06 5.96 8.45
CA ARG A 22 2.65 7.10 7.72
C ARG A 22 3.91 7.61 8.40
N GLU A 23 3.85 7.80 9.72
CA GLU A 23 4.99 8.26 10.50
C GLU A 23 6.18 7.28 10.41
N GLN A 24 5.91 5.97 10.47
CA GLN A 24 6.93 4.94 10.28
C GLN A 24 7.53 4.93 8.87
N ALA A 25 6.71 5.16 7.84
CA ALA A 25 7.19 5.25 6.47
C ALA A 25 8.13 6.44 6.29
N GLU A 26 7.76 7.63 6.78
CA GLU A 26 8.64 8.81 6.73
C GLU A 26 9.94 8.60 7.52
N ALA A 27 9.87 7.96 8.69
CA ALA A 27 11.06 7.63 9.48
C ALA A 27 12.03 6.70 8.72
N ARG A 28 11.52 5.78 7.90
CA ARG A 28 12.33 4.87 7.07
C ARG A 28 12.89 5.54 5.82
N VAL A 29 12.23 6.58 5.31
CA VAL A 29 12.72 7.39 4.19
C VAL A 29 13.82 8.35 4.65
N LEU A 30 13.82 8.76 5.92
CA LEU A 30 14.78 9.75 6.44
C LEU A 30 16.26 9.37 6.23
N PRO A 31 16.73 8.13 6.45
CA PRO A 31 18.09 7.73 6.10
C PRO A 31 18.40 7.86 4.61
N VAL A 32 17.42 7.57 3.73
CA VAL A 32 17.56 7.77 2.28
C VAL A 32 17.74 9.26 1.96
N ARG A 33 16.95 10.14 2.61
CA ARG A 33 17.09 11.60 2.51
C ARG A 33 18.45 12.09 2.98
N LYS A 34 18.99 11.54 4.08
CA LYS A 34 20.26 11.95 4.70
C LYS A 34 21.50 11.51 3.93
N ARG A 35 21.43 10.42 3.15
CA ARG A 35 22.52 10.01 2.24
C ARG A 35 22.82 11.05 1.13
N LEU A 36 22.02 12.12 1.05
CA LEU A 36 22.04 13.13 -0.01
C LEU A 36 22.22 14.57 0.52
N THR A 37 23.03 14.79 1.56
CA THR A 37 23.22 16.13 2.15
C THR A 37 23.88 17.14 1.21
N ALA A 38 23.49 18.40 1.37
CA ALA A 38 23.57 19.54 0.45
C ALA A 38 24.98 20.09 0.12
N GLU A 39 26.05 19.46 0.57
CA GLU A 39 27.42 19.98 0.40
C GLU A 39 28.21 19.11 -0.58
N GLY A 40 28.08 19.47 -1.85
CA GLY A 40 29.16 19.34 -2.82
C GLY A 40 29.63 17.94 -3.18
N GLU A 41 28.87 17.23 -3.99
CA GLU A 41 29.39 16.62 -5.22
C GLU A 41 28.23 16.12 -6.08
N PHE A 42 27.71 17.01 -6.93
CA PHE A 42 26.92 16.61 -8.07
C PHE A 42 27.80 15.78 -9.00
N ARG A 43 27.61 14.46 -8.99
CA ARG A 43 27.87 13.63 -10.17
C ARG A 43 26.71 12.66 -10.33
N LEU A 44 25.74 13.11 -11.13
CA LEU A 44 24.60 12.34 -11.64
C LEU A 44 23.68 11.86 -10.51
N VAL A 45 22.46 12.42 -10.47
CA VAL A 45 21.39 11.76 -9.72
C VAL A 45 21.31 10.34 -10.25
N HIS A 46 21.76 9.36 -9.46
CA HIS A 46 21.58 7.97 -9.83
C HIS A 46 20.07 7.73 -9.80
N PRO A 47 19.42 7.36 -10.91
CA PRO A 47 17.98 7.07 -10.91
C PRO A 47 17.57 6.02 -9.85
N GLY A 48 18.55 5.22 -9.41
CA GLY A 48 18.43 4.30 -8.28
C GLY A 48 18.01 4.95 -6.97
N VAL A 49 18.52 6.14 -6.62
CA VAL A 49 18.25 6.73 -5.29
C VAL A 49 16.84 7.35 -5.19
N ILE A 50 16.34 7.95 -6.28
CA ILE A 50 14.93 8.38 -6.36
C ILE A 50 14.02 7.17 -6.17
N TRP A 51 14.36 6.09 -6.88
CA TRP A 51 13.63 4.85 -6.77
C TRP A 51 13.72 4.24 -5.37
N GLU A 52 14.86 4.32 -4.66
CA GLU A 52 14.99 3.82 -3.29
C GLU A 52 14.03 4.50 -2.30
N ALA A 53 13.85 5.82 -2.41
CA ALA A 53 12.88 6.54 -1.60
C ALA A 53 11.45 6.09 -1.94
N CYS A 54 11.11 6.05 -3.23
CA CYS A 54 9.81 5.58 -3.73
C CYS A 54 9.49 4.14 -3.32
N GLN A 55 10.49 3.27 -3.39
CA GLN A 55 10.41 1.87 -3.00
C GLN A 55 10.15 1.74 -1.50
N THR A 56 10.69 2.62 -0.67
CA THR A 56 10.43 2.61 0.77
C THR A 56 8.94 2.83 1.07
N TRP A 57 8.31 3.83 0.45
CA TRP A 57 6.86 4.03 0.61
C TRP A 57 6.04 2.86 0.06
N LEU A 58 6.42 2.32 -1.11
CA LEU A 58 5.76 1.15 -1.70
C LEU A 58 5.84 -0.10 -0.79
N ASP A 59 7.00 -0.34 -0.18
CA ASP A 59 7.21 -1.48 0.71
C ASP A 59 6.39 -1.32 2.01
N GLU A 60 6.29 -0.12 2.56
CA GLU A 60 5.43 0.14 3.72
C GLU A 60 3.94 0.02 3.37
N THR A 61 3.49 0.52 2.22
CA THR A 61 2.11 0.29 1.73
C THR A 61 1.83 -1.19 1.52
N ARG A 62 2.77 -1.97 1.00
CA ARG A 62 2.63 -3.43 0.87
C ARG A 62 2.48 -4.11 2.22
N ARG A 63 3.32 -3.76 3.20
CA ARG A 63 3.23 -4.31 4.56
C ARG A 63 1.90 -3.95 5.21
N PHE A 64 1.50 -2.68 5.10
CA PHE A 64 0.23 -2.25 5.65
C PHE A 64 -0.95 -2.95 4.98
N GLY A 65 -0.93 -3.11 3.65
CA GLY A 65 -1.91 -3.89 2.91
C GLY A 65 -2.04 -5.33 3.41
N ARG A 66 -0.91 -6.01 3.66
CA ARG A 66 -0.91 -7.35 4.28
C ARG A 66 -1.51 -7.33 5.67
N ASP A 67 -1.15 -6.35 6.49
CA ASP A 67 -1.65 -6.24 7.86
C ASP A 67 -3.16 -5.97 7.89
N ILE A 68 -3.68 -5.15 6.95
CA ILE A 68 -5.14 -4.94 6.77
C ILE A 68 -5.83 -6.25 6.43
N VAL A 69 -5.32 -6.99 5.43
CA VAL A 69 -5.90 -8.27 5.02
C VAL A 69 -5.84 -9.28 6.15
N ASP A 70 -4.70 -9.42 6.82
CA ASP A 70 -4.54 -10.33 7.96
C ASP A 70 -5.46 -9.95 9.13
N HIS A 71 -5.60 -8.66 9.43
CA HIS A 71 -6.50 -8.19 10.47
C HIS A 71 -7.95 -8.60 10.17
N VAL A 72 -8.43 -8.32 8.97
CA VAL A 72 -9.80 -8.68 8.56
C VAL A 72 -9.98 -10.19 8.59
N LEU A 73 -9.07 -10.97 7.99
CA LEU A 73 -9.21 -12.42 7.89
C LEU A 73 -9.16 -13.13 9.25
N ARG A 74 -8.48 -12.54 10.24
CA ARG A 74 -8.40 -13.08 11.62
C ARG A 74 -9.46 -12.50 12.55
N HIS A 75 -10.26 -11.54 12.08
CA HIS A 75 -11.26 -10.89 12.91
C HIS A 75 -12.36 -11.89 13.31
N PRO A 76 -12.79 -11.95 14.59
CA PRO A 76 -13.78 -12.93 15.04
C PRO A 76 -15.10 -12.90 14.26
N GLN A 77 -15.50 -11.72 13.77
CA GLN A 77 -16.73 -11.53 13.01
C GLN A 77 -16.59 -11.84 11.51
N ALA A 78 -15.37 -12.10 11.00
CA ALA A 78 -15.13 -12.28 9.57
C ALA A 78 -15.60 -13.64 9.04
N LEU A 79 -15.61 -14.70 9.85
CA LEU A 79 -15.96 -16.05 9.42
C LEU A 79 -17.32 -16.16 8.70
N PRO A 80 -18.45 -15.64 9.24
CA PRO A 80 -19.73 -15.67 8.53
C PRO A 80 -19.75 -14.82 7.26
N LEU A 81 -18.93 -13.77 7.19
CA LEU A 81 -18.84 -12.87 6.02
C LEU A 81 -17.97 -13.48 4.90
N LEU A 82 -16.92 -14.21 5.26
CA LEU A 82 -16.05 -14.92 4.31
C LEU A 82 -16.78 -16.05 3.56
N ARG A 83 -17.91 -16.53 4.10
CA ARG A 83 -18.82 -17.46 3.41
C ARG A 83 -19.73 -16.78 2.40
N GLN A 84 -19.83 -15.46 2.42
CA GLN A 84 -20.70 -14.69 1.53
C GLN A 84 -19.87 -14.18 0.34
N PRO A 85 -20.10 -14.69 -0.89
CA PRO A 85 -19.32 -14.29 -2.06
C PRO A 85 -19.34 -12.79 -2.32
N ASP A 86 -20.47 -12.15 -2.07
CA ASP A 86 -20.64 -10.69 -2.26
C ASP A 86 -19.77 -9.88 -1.29
N ASP A 87 -19.67 -10.28 -0.02
CA ASP A 87 -18.79 -9.60 0.95
C ASP A 87 -17.32 -9.79 0.60
N VAL A 88 -16.94 -11.00 0.17
CA VAL A 88 -15.57 -11.28 -0.28
C VAL A 88 -15.23 -10.43 -1.50
N GLU A 89 -16.13 -10.31 -2.48
CA GLU A 89 -15.89 -9.51 -3.68
C GLU A 89 -15.85 -8.00 -3.38
N ARG A 90 -16.73 -7.51 -2.50
CA ARG A 90 -16.66 -6.12 -2.01
C ARG A 90 -15.34 -5.84 -1.32
N PHE A 91 -14.85 -6.78 -0.50
CA PHE A 91 -13.56 -6.62 0.18
C PHE A 91 -12.38 -6.62 -0.79
N ARG A 92 -12.38 -7.53 -1.79
CA ARG A 92 -11.37 -7.54 -2.87
C ARG A 92 -11.33 -6.21 -3.61
N ARG A 93 -12.49 -5.71 -4.03
CA ARG A 93 -12.60 -4.42 -4.70
C ARG A 93 -12.08 -3.28 -3.82
N PHE A 94 -12.48 -3.27 -2.55
CA PHE A 94 -12.03 -2.28 -1.59
C PHE A 94 -10.49 -2.23 -1.45
N ILE A 95 -9.83 -3.39 -1.34
CA ILE A 95 -8.36 -3.45 -1.23
C ILE A 95 -7.67 -2.94 -2.51
N ALA A 96 -8.19 -3.31 -3.68
CA ALA A 96 -7.66 -2.82 -4.95
C ALA A 96 -7.81 -1.30 -5.09
N GLU A 97 -8.98 -0.75 -4.75
CA GLU A 97 -9.25 0.69 -4.76
C GLU A 97 -8.42 1.44 -3.73
N TRP A 98 -8.22 0.87 -2.54
CA TRP A 98 -7.38 1.46 -1.51
C TRP A 98 -5.92 1.54 -1.97
N LEU A 99 -5.36 0.46 -2.54
CA LEU A 99 -3.99 0.48 -3.09
C LEU A 99 -3.81 1.47 -4.24
N ALA A 100 -4.82 1.63 -5.10
CA ALA A 100 -4.79 2.64 -6.16
C ALA A 100 -4.75 4.06 -5.57
N ARG A 101 -5.58 4.33 -4.54
CA ARG A 101 -5.55 5.62 -3.83
C ARG A 101 -4.24 5.85 -3.08
N GLU A 102 -3.68 4.83 -2.44
CA GLU A 102 -2.36 4.91 -1.81
C GLU A 102 -1.29 5.37 -2.80
N LEU A 103 -1.31 4.83 -4.02
CA LEU A 103 -0.39 5.24 -5.08
C LEU A 103 -0.55 6.72 -5.43
N ASP A 104 -1.77 7.15 -5.75
CA ASP A 104 -2.01 8.48 -6.31
C ASP A 104 -2.05 9.60 -5.26
N GLU A 105 -2.53 9.31 -4.05
CA GLU A 105 -2.77 10.31 -3.01
C GLU A 105 -1.63 10.38 -1.99
N TYR A 106 -0.82 9.31 -1.86
CA TYR A 106 0.27 9.27 -0.89
C TYR A 106 1.64 9.05 -1.53
N ILE A 107 1.84 7.93 -2.23
CA ILE A 107 3.18 7.53 -2.70
C ILE A 107 3.70 8.49 -3.76
N MET A 108 2.93 8.74 -4.82
CA MET A 108 3.37 9.60 -5.93
C MET A 108 3.58 11.05 -5.48
N PRO A 109 2.70 11.69 -4.69
CA PRO A 109 2.95 13.03 -4.17
C PRO A 109 4.24 13.13 -3.36
N ASN A 110 4.54 12.15 -2.49
CA ASN A 110 5.77 12.15 -1.69
C ASN A 110 7.02 11.90 -2.54
N CYS A 111 6.95 10.99 -3.52
CA CYS A 111 8.01 10.80 -4.52
C CYS A 111 8.31 12.09 -5.28
N LEU A 112 7.29 12.79 -5.76
CA LEU A 112 7.42 14.04 -6.49
C LEU A 112 7.99 15.16 -5.63
N ALA A 113 7.55 15.26 -4.37
CA ALA A 113 8.12 16.21 -3.41
C ALA A 113 9.61 15.95 -3.19
N PHE A 114 9.99 14.69 -2.96
CA PHE A 114 11.39 14.30 -2.81
C PHE A 114 12.23 14.60 -4.06
N MET A 115 11.71 14.36 -5.26
CA MET A 115 12.39 14.74 -6.52
C MET A 115 12.58 16.25 -6.62
N LYS A 116 11.54 17.03 -6.29
CA LYS A 116 11.56 18.50 -6.34
C LYS A 116 12.56 19.10 -5.35
N GLU A 117 12.62 18.59 -4.12
CA GLU A 117 13.62 18.97 -3.10
C GLU A 117 15.06 18.79 -3.58
N ARG A 118 15.28 17.93 -4.59
CA ARG A 118 16.59 17.62 -5.17
C ARG A 118 16.83 18.27 -6.52
N GLY A 119 15.96 19.21 -6.93
CA GLY A 119 16.10 19.92 -8.20
C GLY A 119 15.78 19.08 -9.44
N ILE A 120 15.11 17.93 -9.25
CA ILE A 120 14.76 17.03 -10.34
C ILE A 120 13.36 17.39 -10.82
N GLN A 121 13.28 18.00 -12.00
CA GLN A 121 12.01 18.40 -12.65
C GLN A 121 11.88 17.80 -14.05
N VAL A 122 12.50 16.65 -14.29
CA VAL A 122 12.47 15.99 -15.59
C VAL A 122 11.20 15.15 -15.72
N GLU A 123 10.33 15.53 -16.65
CA GLU A 123 9.04 14.85 -16.88
C GLU A 123 9.20 13.35 -17.19
N GLN A 124 10.26 12.99 -17.92
CA GLN A 124 10.59 11.60 -18.22
C GLN A 124 10.88 10.79 -16.96
N GLU A 125 11.65 11.32 -16.00
CA GLU A 125 11.94 10.64 -14.73
C GLU A 125 10.67 10.42 -13.91
N VAL A 126 9.77 11.40 -13.90
CA VAL A 126 8.46 11.28 -13.25
C VAL A 126 7.64 10.15 -13.88
N ARG A 127 7.61 10.06 -15.21
CA ARG A 127 6.89 8.99 -15.93
C ARG A 127 7.50 7.61 -15.63
N ILE A 128 8.83 7.49 -15.59
CA ILE A 128 9.51 6.23 -15.26
C ILE A 128 9.18 5.81 -13.82
N VAL A 129 9.31 6.71 -12.85
CA VAL A 129 9.01 6.44 -11.45
C VAL A 129 7.56 6.02 -11.26
N ARG A 130 6.62 6.76 -11.89
CA ARG A 130 5.19 6.41 -11.88
C ARG A 130 4.96 5.02 -12.43
N HIS A 131 5.47 4.72 -13.62
CA HIS A 131 5.26 3.41 -14.24
C HIS A 131 5.80 2.27 -13.37
N ARG A 132 6.98 2.44 -12.76
CA ARG A 132 7.54 1.42 -11.85
C ARG A 132 6.68 1.27 -10.60
N ALA A 133 6.17 2.36 -10.03
CA ALA A 133 5.29 2.33 -8.87
C ALA A 133 3.96 1.64 -9.18
N GLU A 134 3.35 1.91 -10.35
CA GLU A 134 2.16 1.23 -10.85
C GLU A 134 2.37 -0.28 -10.96
N MET A 135 3.51 -0.72 -11.52
CA MET A 135 3.85 -2.13 -11.63
C MET A 135 4.00 -2.80 -10.26
N VAL A 136 4.63 -2.13 -9.30
CA VAL A 136 4.74 -2.64 -7.92
C VAL A 136 3.36 -2.74 -7.28
N ILE A 137 2.53 -1.70 -7.38
CA ILE A 137 1.17 -1.70 -6.81
C ILE A 137 0.30 -2.78 -7.46
N ALA A 138 0.38 -2.98 -8.77
CA ALA A 138 -0.33 -4.08 -9.44
C ALA A 138 0.09 -5.45 -8.89
N GLN A 139 1.39 -5.65 -8.64
CA GLN A 139 1.90 -6.89 -8.04
C GLN A 139 1.42 -7.06 -6.59
N VAL A 140 1.39 -5.99 -5.79
CA VAL A 140 0.86 -6.00 -4.42
C VAL A 140 -0.63 -6.30 -4.42
N THR A 141 -1.40 -5.66 -5.29
CA THR A 141 -2.84 -5.93 -5.48
C THR A 141 -3.05 -7.41 -5.77
N LYS A 142 -2.35 -7.97 -6.77
CA LYS A 142 -2.46 -9.40 -7.11
C LYS A 142 -2.18 -10.30 -5.91
N GLU A 143 -1.14 -10.01 -5.14
CA GLU A 143 -0.78 -10.75 -3.94
C GLU A 143 -1.90 -10.75 -2.89
N LEU A 144 -2.40 -9.56 -2.51
CA LEU A 144 -3.42 -9.42 -1.49
C LEU A 144 -4.76 -10.04 -1.93
N LEU A 145 -5.14 -9.85 -3.20
CA LEU A 145 -6.35 -10.47 -3.75
C LEU A 145 -6.26 -12.00 -3.75
N ALA A 146 -5.08 -12.58 -4.02
CA ALA A 146 -4.88 -14.01 -3.93
C ALA A 146 -5.02 -14.51 -2.48
N GLN A 147 -4.48 -13.77 -1.51
CA GLN A 147 -4.61 -14.10 -0.09
C GLN A 147 -6.09 -14.12 0.36
N ILE A 148 -6.87 -13.10 -0.02
CA ILE A 148 -8.30 -13.02 0.28
C ILE A 148 -9.05 -14.21 -0.35
N HIS A 149 -8.77 -14.51 -1.63
CA HIS A 149 -9.40 -15.63 -2.33
C HIS A 149 -9.09 -16.98 -1.69
N LEU A 150 -7.83 -17.22 -1.31
CA LEU A 150 -7.43 -18.45 -0.64
C LEU A 150 -8.09 -18.59 0.74
N ALA A 151 -8.23 -17.50 1.48
CA ALA A 151 -8.89 -17.52 2.78
C ALA A 151 -10.38 -17.86 2.66
N ALA A 152 -11.09 -17.23 1.72
CA ALA A 152 -12.51 -17.51 1.47
C ALA A 152 -12.75 -18.99 1.11
N ARG A 153 -11.87 -19.60 0.30
CA ARG A 153 -11.99 -21.03 -0.08
C ARG A 153 -11.70 -22.01 1.06
N ARG A 154 -10.95 -21.60 2.09
CA ARG A 154 -10.63 -22.44 3.24
C ARG A 154 -11.76 -22.51 4.26
N VAL A 155 -12.75 -21.61 4.17
CA VAL A 155 -13.88 -21.63 5.10
C VAL A 155 -14.83 -22.77 4.72
N PRO A 156 -15.02 -23.78 5.58
CA PRO A 156 -15.93 -24.87 5.28
C PRO A 156 -17.36 -24.35 5.14
N VAL A 157 -18.02 -24.73 4.05
CA VAL A 157 -19.46 -24.57 3.85
C VAL A 157 -20.14 -25.55 4.80
N ALA A 158 -21.00 -25.06 5.70
CA ALA A 158 -21.77 -25.96 6.55
C ALA A 158 -22.66 -26.83 5.64
N PRO A 159 -22.76 -28.15 5.89
CA PRO A 159 -23.71 -28.98 5.16
C PRO A 159 -25.12 -28.46 5.43
N SER A 160 -25.86 -28.21 4.35
CA SER A 160 -27.25 -27.78 4.33
C SER A 160 -28.18 -28.77 5.01
#